data_AF-A0A1C3JLE7-F1
#
_entry.id   AF-A0A1C3JLE7-F1
#
_cell.length_a   1.000
_cell.length_b   1.000
_cell.length_c   1.000
_cell.angle_alpha   90.00
_cell.angle_beta   90.00
_cell.angle_gamma   90.00
#
_symmetry.space_group_name_H-M   'P 1'
#
loop_
_entity.id
_entity.type
_entity.pdbx_description
1 polymer ?
#
loop_
_entity_poly.entity_id
_entity_poly.type
_entity_poly.pdbx_seq_one_letter_code
_entity_poly.pdbx_strand_id
1 'polypeptide(L)'
;MPTYTVLQRNDQMRAEQDADVIYQLGLCGYVEIGFQDADTAEHAVSEYLANNELQDNYKRPLGLRWLMWVGGGAAVCWFTFLIFFLLPLAFQD
;
A
#
# COMPACT_ATOMS: atom_id res chain seq x y z
N MET A 1 -11.72 -14.38 27.54
CA MET A 1 -11.10 -13.45 26.57
C MET A 1 -12.21 -12.52 26.12
N PRO A 2 -12.04 -11.20 26.24
CA PRO A 2 -13.03 -10.24 25.75
C PRO A 2 -13.03 -10.19 24.21
N THR A 3 -14.24 -10.11 23.64
CA THR A 3 -14.44 -9.94 22.20
C THR A 3 -14.47 -8.46 21.86
N TYR A 4 -13.60 -8.03 20.97
CA TYR A 4 -13.54 -6.66 20.48
C TYR A 4 -14.13 -6.56 19.07
N THR A 5 -14.84 -5.47 18.80
CA THR A 5 -15.33 -5.12 17.47
C THR A 5 -14.27 -4.27 16.79
N VAL A 6 -13.75 -4.75 15.66
CA VAL A 6 -12.78 -4.01 14.85
C VAL A 6 -13.54 -3.09 13.90
N LEU A 7 -13.15 -1.82 13.92
CA LEU A 7 -13.73 -0.69 13.21
C LEU A 7 -12.67 -0.08 12.29
N GLN A 8 -13.05 0.24 11.05
CA GLN A 8 -12.18 0.86 10.06
C GLN A 8 -12.75 2.17 9.51
N ARG A 9 -11.89 3.18 9.38
CA ARG A 9 -12.18 4.41 8.64
C ARG A 9 -10.98 4.77 7.77
N ASN A 10 -11.12 4.63 6.46
CA ASN A 10 -10.02 4.80 5.50
C ASN A 10 -8.82 3.93 5.92
N ASP A 11 -7.69 4.56 6.26
CA ASP A 11 -6.45 3.89 6.68
C ASP A 11 -6.34 3.68 8.20
N GLN A 12 -7.34 4.12 8.98
CA GLN A 12 -7.33 4.02 10.44
C GLN A 12 -8.16 2.83 10.90
N MET A 13 -7.55 1.94 11.68
CA MET A 13 -8.24 0.85 12.37
C MET A 13 -8.20 1.04 13.88
N ARG A 14 -9.32 0.72 14.52
CA ARG A 14 -9.49 0.70 15.97
C ARG A 14 -10.30 -0.51 16.36
N ALA A 15 -10.12 -1.01 17.58
CA ALA A 15 -10.96 -2.04 18.14
C ALA A 15 -11.57 -1.52 19.43
N GLU A 16 -12.87 -1.75 19.62
CA GLU A 16 -13.59 -1.32 20.81
C GLU A 16 -14.54 -2.41 21.28
N GLN A 17 -14.77 -2.44 22.60
CA GLN A 17 -15.69 -3.39 23.23
C GLN A 17 -17.03 -2.74 23.63
N ASP A 18 -17.02 -1.42 23.89
CA ASP A 18 -18.18 -0.71 24.40
C ASP A 18 -19.14 -0.32 23.26
N ALA A 19 -20.40 -0.75 23.37
CA ALA A 19 -21.44 -0.50 22.37
C ALA A 19 -21.74 1.00 22.19
N ASP A 20 -21.65 1.80 23.25
CA ASP A 20 -21.90 3.24 23.16
C ASP A 20 -20.78 3.95 22.37
N VAL A 21 -19.54 3.51 22.57
CA VAL A 21 -18.37 4.03 21.85
C VAL A 21 -18.39 3.57 20.39
N ILE A 22 -18.75 2.32 20.12
CA ILE A 22 -18.91 1.79 18.76
C ILE A 22 -19.96 2.61 17.99
N TYR A 23 -21.10 2.90 18.60
CA TYR A 23 -22.14 3.73 17.97
C TYR A 23 -21.65 5.15 17.66
N GLN A 24 -20.93 5.78 18.59
CA GLN A 24 -20.33 7.10 18.36
C GLN A 24 -19.29 7.09 17.24
N LEU A 25 -18.46 6.04 17.18
CA LEU A 25 -17.48 5.86 16.11
C LEU A 25 -18.18 5.63 14.76
N GLY A 26 -19.29 4.89 14.74
CA GLY A 26 -20.14 4.74 13.57
C GLY A 26 -20.64 6.07 13.01
N LEU A 27 -21.10 6.98 13.89
CA LEU A 27 -21.49 8.34 13.51
C LEU A 27 -20.30 9.17 12.97
N CYS A 28 -19.08 8.88 13.43
CA CYS A 28 -17.84 9.50 12.96
C CYS A 28 -17.30 8.89 11.63
N GLY A 29 -18.05 7.96 11.04
CA GLY A 29 -17.74 7.32 9.76
C GLY A 29 -16.85 6.08 9.87
N TYR A 30 -16.72 5.48 11.06
CA TYR A 30 -16.11 4.15 11.19
C TYR A 30 -17.10 3.06 10.79
N VAL A 31 -16.61 2.04 10.10
CA VAL A 31 -17.40 0.88 9.66
C VAL A 31 -16.93 -0.36 10.40
N GLU A 32 -17.87 -1.17 10.87
CA GLU A 32 -17.59 -2.46 11.49
C GLU A 32 -17.10 -3.45 10.44
N ILE A 33 -15.91 -4.01 10.67
CA ILE A 33 -15.23 -4.91 9.71
C ILE A 33 -15.05 -6.34 10.26
N GLY A 34 -15.23 -6.54 11.57
CA GLY A 34 -15.23 -7.88 12.15
C GLY A 34 -15.14 -7.87 13.67
N PHE A 35 -15.08 -9.08 14.23
CA PHE A 35 -14.93 -9.31 15.68
C PHE A 35 -13.67 -10.13 15.91
N GLN A 36 -12.90 -9.78 16.94
CA GLN A 36 -11.70 -10.52 17.34
C GLN A 36 -11.63 -10.68 18.85
N ASP A 37 -11.28 -11.89 19.29
CA ASP A 37 -11.04 -12.19 20.69
C ASP A 37 -9.58 -11.86 21.02
N ALA A 38 -9.35 -10.90 21.91
CA ALA A 38 -8.01 -10.48 22.31
C ALA A 38 -8.00 -10.03 23.76
N ASP A 39 -6.81 -9.87 24.36
CA ASP A 39 -6.71 -9.28 25.70
C ASP A 39 -6.75 -7.74 25.67
N THR A 40 -6.30 -7.13 24.57
CA THR A 40 -6.31 -5.67 24.38
C THR A 40 -6.82 -5.27 23.00
N ALA A 41 -7.34 -4.04 22.87
CA ALA A 41 -7.79 -3.47 21.61
C ALA A 41 -6.68 -3.47 20.53
N GLU A 42 -5.44 -3.14 20.91
CA GLU A 42 -4.29 -3.16 19.98
C GLU A 42 -3.97 -4.58 19.49
N HIS A 43 -4.08 -5.57 20.38
CA HIS A 43 -3.94 -6.97 19.97
C HIS A 43 -5.06 -7.40 19.01
N ALA A 44 -6.32 -7.01 19.25
CA ALA A 44 -7.41 -7.33 18.34
C ALA A 44 -7.19 -6.75 16.93
N VAL A 45 -6.73 -5.50 16.83
CA VAL A 45 -6.41 -4.86 15.54
C VAL A 45 -5.26 -5.57 14.84
N SER A 46 -4.15 -5.81 15.55
CA SER A 46 -2.97 -6.47 14.96
C SER A 46 -3.24 -7.91 14.52
N GLU A 47 -4.09 -8.64 15.23
CA GLU A 47 -4.46 -10.00 14.88
C GLU A 47 -5.46 -10.05 13.72
N TYR A 48 -6.41 -9.11 13.67
CA TYR A 48 -7.28 -8.92 12.51
C TYR A 48 -6.47 -8.54 11.27
N LEU A 49 -5.49 -7.64 11.41
CA LEU A 49 -4.54 -7.28 10.37
C LEU A 49 -3.72 -8.48 9.92
N ALA A 50 -3.12 -9.25 10.82
CA ALA A 50 -2.33 -10.42 10.46
C ALA A 50 -3.13 -11.47 9.66
N ASN A 51 -4.40 -11.65 10.02
CA ASN A 51 -5.30 -12.59 9.33
C ASN A 51 -5.80 -12.06 7.98
N ASN A 52 -5.97 -10.75 7.80
CA ASN A 52 -6.51 -10.14 6.58
C ASN A 52 -5.46 -9.51 5.64
N GLU A 53 -4.30 -9.07 6.12
CA GLU A 53 -3.16 -8.61 5.29
C GLU A 53 -2.59 -9.75 4.42
N LEU A 54 -2.77 -11.01 4.83
CA LEU A 54 -2.49 -12.15 3.96
C LEU A 54 -3.35 -12.12 2.68
N GLN A 55 -4.57 -11.56 2.73
CA GLN A 55 -5.41 -11.33 1.56
C GLN A 55 -5.04 -10.04 0.82
N ASP A 56 -4.64 -8.99 1.54
CA ASP A 56 -4.30 -7.68 0.97
C ASP A 56 -2.83 -7.60 0.51
N ASN A 57 -2.40 -8.65 -0.21
CA ASN A 57 -1.28 -8.54 -1.15
C ASN A 57 -1.71 -7.62 -2.29
N TYR A 58 -1.82 -6.33 -1.98
CA TYR A 58 -1.94 -5.24 -2.91
C TYR A 58 -0.81 -5.40 -3.92
N LYS A 59 -1.17 -5.90 -5.10
CA LYS A 59 -0.27 -6.07 -6.23
C LYS A 59 0.30 -4.70 -6.55
N ARG A 60 1.45 -4.36 -5.95
CA ARG A 60 2.20 -3.14 -6.29
C ARG A 60 2.20 -3.05 -7.81
N PRO A 61 1.75 -1.94 -8.43
CA PRO A 61 1.58 -1.88 -9.86
C PRO A 61 2.96 -2.10 -10.50
N LEU A 62 3.20 -3.32 -11.00
CA LEU A 62 4.45 -3.71 -11.66
C LEU A 62 4.79 -2.76 -12.83
N GLY A 63 3.77 -2.06 -13.35
CA GLY A 63 3.88 -1.12 -14.45
C GLY A 63 4.86 0.02 -14.22
N LEU A 64 4.95 0.60 -13.01
CA LEU A 64 5.80 1.80 -12.82
C LEU A 64 7.30 1.46 -12.86
N ARG A 65 7.70 0.35 -12.23
CA ARG A 65 9.09 -0.12 -12.29
C ARG A 65 9.45 -0.56 -13.71
N TRP A 66 8.54 -1.25 -14.40
CA TRP A 66 8.77 -1.66 -15.78
C TRP A 66 8.92 -0.47 -16.74
N LEU A 67 8.06 0.55 -16.61
CA LEU A 67 8.17 1.81 -17.37
C LEU A 67 9.50 2.53 -17.12
N MET A 68 9.98 2.56 -15.86
CA MET A 68 11.30 3.13 -15.56
C MET A 68 12.44 2.36 -16.24
N TRP A 69 12.39 1.02 -16.27
CA TRP A 69 13.41 0.21 -16.93
C TRP A 69 13.42 0.40 -18.45
N VAL A 70 12.24 0.40 -19.08
CA VAL A 70 12.11 0.58 -20.53
C VAL A 70 12.49 2.00 -20.94
N GLY A 71 12.02 3.02 -20.21
CA GLY A 71 12.37 4.41 -20.47
C GLY A 71 13.85 4.70 -20.24
N GLY A 72 14.43 4.18 -19.15
CA GLY A 72 15.85 4.30 -18.86
C GLY A 72 16.73 3.64 -19.93
N GLY A 73 16.38 2.43 -20.35
CA GLY A 73 17.11 1.72 -21.42
C GLY A 73 17.08 2.47 -22.75
N ALA A 74 15.92 2.99 -23.14
CA ALA A 74 15.77 3.77 -24.37
C ALA A 74 16.62 5.06 -24.36
N ALA A 75 16.65 5.76 -23.23
CA ALA A 75 17.47 6.97 -23.07
C ALA A 75 18.96 6.66 -23.21
N VAL A 76 19.46 5.60 -22.55
CA VAL A 76 20.88 5.20 -22.64
C VAL A 76 21.25 4.83 -24.07
N CYS A 77 20.43 4.05 -24.78
CA CYS A 77 20.66 3.71 -26.19
C CYS A 77 20.67 4.94 -27.10
N TRP A 78 19.81 5.93 -26.84
CA TRP A 78 19.79 7.17 -27.61
C TRP A 78 21.07 8.00 -27.38
N PHE A 79 21.50 8.14 -26.13
CA PHE A 79 22.72 8.86 -25.79
C PHE A 79 23.98 8.19 -26.34
N THR A 80 24.08 6.87 -26.29
CA THR A 80 25.22 6.16 -26.89
C THR A 80 25.25 6.32 -28.40
N PHE A 81 24.09 6.27 -29.08
CA PHE A 81 24.03 6.55 -30.51
C PHE A 81 24.52 7.97 -30.84
N LEU A 82 24.08 8.98 -30.10
CA LEU A 82 24.53 10.36 -30.30
C LEU A 82 26.05 10.52 -30.15
N ILE A 83 26.63 9.94 -29.11
CA ILE A 83 28.06 10.07 -28.80
C ILE A 83 28.94 9.30 -29.78
N PHE A 84 28.56 8.07 -30.14
CA PHE A 84 29.43 7.19 -30.94
C PHE A 84 29.20 7.26 -32.45
N PHE A 85 28.03 7.70 -32.91
CA PHE A 85 27.74 7.83 -34.34
C PHE A 85 27.69 9.28 -34.80
N LEU A 86 26.95 10.14 -34.10
CA LEU A 86 26.74 11.51 -34.55
C LEU A 86 27.92 12.43 -34.24
N LEU A 87 28.57 12.26 -33.08
CA LEU A 87 29.73 13.05 -32.70
C LEU A 87 30.93 12.86 -33.65
N PRO A 88 31.34 11.61 -34.03
CA PRO A 88 32.48 11.42 -34.91
C PRO A 88 32.23 11.89 -36.34
N LEU A 89 30.99 11.80 -36.82
CA LEU A 89 30.59 12.35 -38.12
C LEU A 89 30.75 13.88 -38.18
N ALA A 90 30.58 14.58 -37.06
CA ALA A 90 30.72 16.03 -36.99
C ALA A 90 32.19 16.51 -36.95
N PHE A 91 33.14 15.61 -36.70
CA PHE A 91 34.58 15.90 -36.65
C PHE A 91 35.36 15.19 -37.78
N GLN A 92 34.65 14.67 -38.79
CA GLN A 92 35.25 14.02 -39.97
C GLN A 92 35.58 14.99 -41.13
N ASP A 93 35.38 16.29 -40.93
CA ASP A 93 35.88 17.36 -41.83
C ASP A 93 37.31 17.81 -41.45
#